data_AF-F4JEU6-F1
#
_entry.id   AF-F4JEU6-F1
#
_cell.length_a   1.000
_cell.length_b   1.000
_cell.length_c   1.000
_cell.angle_alpha   90.00
_cell.angle_beta   90.00
_cell.angle_gamma   90.00
#
_symmetry.space_group_name_H-M   'P 1'
#
loop_
_entity.id
_entity.type
_entity.pdbx_description
1 polymer ?
#
loop_
_entity_poly.entity_id
_entity_poly.type
_entity_poly.pdbx_seq_one_letter_code
_entity_poly.pdbx_strand_id
1 'polypeptide(L)'
;MNFGCDPRIMDFEILIGIAFGRQLRKLVLKVYSGDWFKFPTSLYNSETLETLELYHCILIDVPFPVCLKSLRTLNLHEVEFVNDESVVNLLAGCISLENLVIHQTTDLNVKTFTIAVPSLQRLTVIVEYYEEFSVFVVNTPSLKYLKIEVQRLSLKVSLVEIFSLPPISNTFYHLTYLELSTYKPKWWNLLTLMLDTSPNLQVLKIFDFMTSQEQRPWEKWNEPKNVPECLLLHLETFVWTCYEGKLENEIELAKYILRNARRLKKATFSIIEINPDKRVEMVGELKSVVRASNSCQLVFI
;
A
#
# COMPACT_ATOMS: atom_id res chain seq x y z
N MET A 1 20.58 0.32 -15.19
CA MET A 1 21.68 -0.60 -15.54
C MET A 1 21.57 -1.80 -14.60
N ASN A 2 21.87 -3.02 -15.04
CA ASN A 2 21.83 -4.22 -14.20
C ASN A 2 23.28 -4.60 -13.91
N PHE A 3 23.73 -4.53 -12.65
CA PHE A 3 25.11 -4.82 -12.29
C PHE A 3 25.16 -6.02 -11.35
N GLY A 4 25.71 -7.13 -11.84
CA GLY A 4 26.11 -8.26 -11.00
C GLY A 4 27.48 -7.97 -10.38
N CYS A 5 27.62 -8.25 -9.09
CA CYS A 5 28.78 -7.85 -8.28
C CYS A 5 30.10 -8.54 -8.69
N ASP A 6 31.11 -7.75 -9.05
CA ASP A 6 32.52 -7.97 -8.68
C ASP A 6 33.03 -6.67 -8.01
N PRO A 7 33.48 -6.70 -6.75
CA PRO A 7 33.94 -5.52 -6.02
C PRO A 7 35.28 -4.95 -6.51
N ARG A 8 35.89 -5.52 -7.56
CA ARG A 8 37.09 -4.97 -8.18
C ARG A 8 36.77 -4.28 -9.51
N ILE A 9 36.85 -2.95 -9.49
CA ILE A 9 37.16 -2.07 -10.63
C ILE A 9 35.96 -1.71 -11.51
N MET A 10 34.98 -1.03 -10.91
CA MET A 10 34.42 0.19 -11.50
C MET A 10 33.85 1.04 -10.38
N ASP A 11 34.32 2.28 -10.23
CA ASP A 11 33.72 3.23 -9.29
C ASP A 11 32.28 3.48 -9.75
N PHE A 12 31.32 2.82 -9.10
CA PHE A 12 29.90 3.01 -9.37
C PHE A 12 29.54 4.49 -9.27
N GLU A 13 30.20 5.23 -8.38
CA GLU A 13 30.11 6.68 -8.28
C GLU A 13 30.52 7.41 -9.57
N ILE A 14 31.56 6.94 -10.27
CA ILE A 14 31.98 7.52 -11.56
C ILE A 14 30.96 7.21 -12.64
N LEU A 15 30.47 5.96 -12.75
CA LEU A 15 29.44 5.62 -13.74
C LEU A 15 28.15 6.40 -13.51
N ILE A 16 27.74 6.51 -12.26
CA ILE A 16 26.62 7.34 -11.83
C ILE A 16 26.91 8.79 -12.20
N GLY A 17 28.06 9.35 -11.82
CA GLY A 17 28.46 10.72 -12.17
C GLY A 17 28.39 11.00 -13.67
N ILE A 18 28.88 10.08 -14.51
CA ILE A 18 28.80 10.18 -15.97
C ILE A 18 27.36 10.14 -16.45
N ALA A 19 26.52 9.28 -15.89
CA ALA A 19 25.11 9.19 -16.26
C ALA A 19 24.35 10.49 -15.96
N PHE A 20 24.63 11.14 -14.82
CA PHE A 20 24.01 12.43 -14.48
C PHE A 20 24.56 13.58 -15.32
N GLY A 21 25.86 13.56 -15.66
CA GLY A 21 26.42 14.45 -16.67
C GLY A 21 25.75 14.35 -18.05
N ARG A 22 25.02 13.25 -18.30
CA ARG A 22 24.22 13.02 -19.51
C ARG A 22 22.72 13.21 -19.32
N GLN A 23 22.30 13.90 -18.26
CA GLN A 23 20.88 14.24 -18.01
C GLN A 23 19.97 13.01 -17.91
N LEU A 24 20.41 11.99 -17.16
CA LEU A 24 19.67 10.76 -16.98
C LEU A 24 18.27 11.01 -16.39
N ARG A 25 17.23 10.57 -17.10
CA ARG A 25 15.83 10.67 -16.65
C ARG A 25 15.35 9.47 -15.82
N LYS A 26 15.97 8.30 -15.99
CA LYS A 26 15.59 7.09 -15.24
C LYS A 26 16.83 6.36 -14.73
N LEU A 27 16.89 6.15 -13.42
CA LEU A 27 17.90 5.33 -12.76
C LEU A 27 17.23 4.12 -12.12
N VAL A 28 17.73 2.94 -12.46
CA VAL A 28 17.41 1.69 -11.77
C VAL A 28 18.72 1.15 -11.23
N LEU A 29 18.82 1.05 -9.92
CA LEU A 29 19.96 0.54 -9.18
C LEU A 29 19.54 -0.70 -8.39
N LYS A 30 20.18 -1.82 -8.69
CA LYS A 30 19.99 -3.09 -7.99
C LYS A 30 21.33 -3.52 -7.42
N VAL A 31 21.39 -3.80 -6.12
CA VAL A 31 22.62 -4.20 -5.44
C VAL A 31 22.40 -5.55 -4.79
N TYR A 32 23.16 -6.56 -5.23
CA TYR A 32 23.11 -7.91 -4.67
C TYR A 32 24.42 -8.19 -3.95
N SER A 33 24.56 -7.65 -2.74
CA SER A 33 25.80 -7.67 -1.97
C SER A 33 25.55 -8.23 -0.56
N GLY A 34 26.57 -8.83 0.05
CA GLY A 34 26.54 -9.17 1.47
C GLY A 34 26.64 -7.92 2.37
N ASP A 35 27.17 -6.83 1.83
CA ASP A 35 27.34 -5.54 2.51
C ASP A 35 26.40 -4.47 1.94
N TRP A 36 26.04 -3.50 2.80
CA TRP A 36 25.24 -2.34 2.43
C TRP A 36 26.00 -1.35 1.53
N PHE A 37 25.42 -1.04 0.38
CA PHE A 37 25.88 0.01 -0.52
C PHE A 37 25.31 1.36 -0.10
N LYS A 38 26.17 2.29 0.29
CA LYS A 38 25.75 3.66 0.58
C LYS A 38 25.30 4.36 -0.69
N PHE A 39 24.08 4.86 -0.68
CA PHE A 39 23.55 5.58 -1.83
C PHE A 39 24.34 6.90 -2.05
N PRO A 40 24.93 7.13 -3.23
CA PRO A 40 25.88 8.22 -3.41
C PRO A 40 25.21 9.58 -3.35
N THR A 41 25.83 10.51 -2.63
CA THR A 41 25.25 11.84 -2.34
C THR A 41 25.08 12.72 -3.57
N SER A 42 25.87 12.48 -4.62
CA SER A 42 25.74 13.16 -5.91
C SER A 42 24.37 12.97 -6.58
N LEU A 43 23.65 11.90 -6.20
CA LEU A 43 22.32 11.58 -6.72
C LEU A 43 21.23 12.48 -6.16
N TYR A 44 21.42 13.04 -4.97
CA TYR A 44 20.37 13.76 -4.25
C TYR A 44 20.07 15.15 -4.80
N ASN A 45 20.80 15.65 -5.80
CA ASN A 45 20.66 17.00 -6.36
C ASN A 45 20.38 17.00 -7.87
N SER A 46 19.77 15.94 -8.40
CA SER A 46 19.47 15.87 -9.83
C SER A 46 18.24 16.68 -10.23
N GLU A 47 18.41 17.52 -11.24
CA GLU A 47 17.33 18.28 -11.86
C GLU A 47 16.65 17.54 -13.03
N THR A 48 17.20 16.42 -13.50
CA THR A 48 16.72 15.74 -14.72
C THR A 48 16.13 14.36 -14.44
N LEU A 49 16.40 13.80 -13.27
CA LEU A 49 15.92 12.46 -12.89
C LEU A 49 14.42 12.49 -12.62
N GLU A 50 13.67 11.71 -13.38
CA GLU A 50 12.22 11.57 -13.29
C GLU A 50 11.77 10.26 -12.63
N THR A 51 12.60 9.21 -12.73
CA THR A 51 12.32 7.91 -12.13
C THR A 51 13.55 7.36 -11.42
N LEU A 52 13.40 7.00 -10.16
CA LEU A 52 14.42 6.36 -9.34
C LEU A 52 13.87 5.06 -8.78
N GLU A 53 14.53 3.94 -9.09
CA GLU A 53 14.17 2.63 -8.57
C GLU A 53 15.40 2.02 -7.89
N LEU A 54 15.25 1.70 -6.61
CA LEU A 54 16.30 1.16 -5.75
C LEU A 54 15.89 -0.23 -5.27
N TYR A 55 16.78 -1.20 -5.41
CA TYR A 55 16.53 -2.60 -5.07
C TYR A 55 17.68 -3.20 -4.27
N HIS A 56 17.35 -3.72 -3.09
CA HIS A 56 18.18 -4.54 -2.19
C HIS A 56 19.47 -3.85 -1.71
N CYS A 57 19.91 -4.18 -0.49
CA CYS A 57 21.25 -3.87 0.02
C CYS A 57 21.71 -2.40 -0.16
N ILE A 58 20.79 -1.44 -0.24
CA ILE A 58 21.09 0.00 -0.38
C ILE A 58 20.77 0.69 0.94
N LEU A 59 21.78 1.35 1.51
CA LEU A 59 21.64 2.19 2.69
C LEU A 59 21.51 3.66 2.26
N ILE A 60 20.37 4.25 2.60
CA ILE A 60 20.02 5.63 2.32
C ILE A 60 20.34 6.47 3.55
N ASP A 61 21.39 7.27 3.42
CA ASP A 61 21.81 8.29 4.36
C ASP A 61 21.67 9.64 3.67
N VAL A 62 20.65 10.42 4.04
CA VAL A 62 20.27 11.65 3.33
C VAL A 62 20.50 12.85 4.24
N PRO A 63 21.60 13.62 4.05
CA PRO A 63 21.77 14.87 4.75
C PRO A 63 20.79 15.92 4.20
N PHE A 64 20.19 16.73 5.06
CA PHE A 64 19.43 17.90 4.63
C PHE A 64 20.39 19.02 4.16
N PRO A 65 20.13 19.72 3.04
CA PRO A 65 19.00 19.59 2.10
C PRO A 65 19.31 18.70 0.87
N VAL A 66 18.26 18.14 0.27
CA VAL A 66 18.32 17.44 -1.02
C VAL A 66 17.29 17.98 -2.00
N CYS A 67 17.56 17.83 -3.30
CA CYS A 67 16.75 18.43 -4.35
C CYS A 67 16.60 17.52 -5.58
N LEU A 68 15.48 16.80 -5.64
CA LEU A 68 15.10 15.89 -6.72
C LEU A 68 13.84 16.44 -7.43
N LYS A 69 13.93 17.67 -7.95
CA LYS A 69 12.76 18.45 -8.38
C LYS A 69 11.94 17.81 -9.49
N SER A 70 12.58 17.05 -10.38
CA SER A 70 11.92 16.43 -11.53
C SER A 70 11.44 15.01 -11.24
N LEU A 71 11.73 14.46 -10.06
CA LEU A 71 11.41 13.08 -9.73
C LEU A 71 9.90 12.92 -9.59
N ARG A 72 9.31 12.08 -10.44
CA ARG A 72 7.87 11.75 -10.46
C ARG A 72 7.59 10.35 -9.93
N THR A 73 8.56 9.45 -10.00
CA THR A 73 8.42 8.07 -9.56
C THR A 73 9.61 7.65 -8.71
N LEU A 74 9.32 7.16 -7.50
CA LEU A 74 10.30 6.61 -6.58
C LEU A 74 9.85 5.21 -6.16
N ASN A 75 10.67 4.21 -6.46
CA ASN A 75 10.45 2.83 -6.03
C ASN A 75 11.58 2.41 -5.10
N LEU A 76 11.20 2.00 -3.90
CA LEU A 76 12.09 1.55 -2.84
C LEU A 76 11.76 0.09 -2.55
N HIS A 77 12.65 -0.82 -2.92
CA HIS A 77 12.50 -2.25 -2.70
C HIS A 77 13.64 -2.75 -1.83
N GLU A 78 13.33 -3.19 -0.60
CA GLU A 78 14.30 -3.79 0.32
C GLU A 78 15.51 -2.87 0.57
N VAL A 79 15.24 -1.58 0.72
CA VAL A 79 16.24 -0.55 1.05
C VAL A 79 16.19 -0.22 2.53
N GLU A 80 17.31 0.25 3.08
CA GLU A 80 17.43 0.63 4.48
C GLU A 80 17.70 2.12 4.61
N PHE A 81 17.17 2.74 5.66
CA PHE A 81 17.44 4.14 6.01
C PHE A 81 18.22 4.18 7.33
N VAL A 82 19.18 5.10 7.43
CA VAL A 82 19.99 5.25 8.65
C VAL A 82 19.12 5.70 9.84
N ASN A 83 18.10 6.53 9.61
CA ASN A 83 17.22 7.06 10.64
C ASN A 83 15.92 7.64 10.02
N ASP A 84 14.93 7.95 10.88
CA ASP A 84 13.66 8.60 10.51
C ASP A 84 13.89 9.91 9.73
N GLU A 85 14.94 10.68 10.06
CA GLU A 85 15.29 11.95 9.41
C GLU A 85 15.66 11.76 7.93
N SER A 86 16.35 10.67 7.59
CA SER A 86 16.76 10.36 6.21
C SER A 86 15.54 10.13 5.30
N VAL A 87 14.46 9.54 5.84
CA VAL A 87 13.19 9.37 5.13
C VAL A 87 12.57 10.73 4.82
N VAL A 88 12.45 11.59 5.84
CA VAL A 88 11.86 12.93 5.72
C VAL A 88 12.68 13.78 4.74
N ASN A 89 14.00 13.78 4.87
CA ASN A 89 14.90 14.54 4.02
C ASN A 89 14.76 14.12 2.55
N LEU A 90 14.77 12.82 2.26
CA LEU A 90 14.61 12.32 0.90
C LEU A 90 13.27 12.77 0.28
N LEU A 91 12.17 12.56 0.98
CA LEU A 91 10.83 12.84 0.46
C LEU A 91 10.54 14.34 0.36
N ALA A 92 11.03 15.16 1.29
CA ALA A 92 10.88 16.61 1.25
C ALA A 92 11.58 17.24 0.02
N GLY A 93 12.67 16.64 -0.46
CA GLY A 93 13.36 17.09 -1.67
C GLY A 93 12.67 16.69 -2.99
N CYS A 94 11.70 15.78 -2.95
CA CYS A 94 11.01 15.24 -4.12
C CYS A 94 9.68 15.98 -4.39
N ILE A 95 9.74 17.29 -4.66
CA ILE A 95 8.54 18.15 -4.73
C ILE A 95 7.54 17.77 -5.83
N SER A 96 7.97 17.11 -6.91
CA SER A 96 7.11 16.70 -8.04
C SER A 96 6.72 15.22 -8.00
N LEU A 97 6.94 14.53 -6.88
CA LEU A 97 6.74 13.10 -6.78
C LEU A 97 5.25 12.73 -6.86
N GLU A 98 4.90 11.92 -7.86
CA GLU A 98 3.52 11.50 -8.12
C GLU A 98 3.28 10.05 -7.70
N ASN A 99 4.31 9.20 -7.80
CA ASN A 99 4.23 7.76 -7.57
C ASN A 99 5.31 7.31 -6.58
N LEU A 100 4.90 6.69 -5.48
CA LEU A 100 5.78 6.11 -4.48
C LEU A 100 5.42 4.65 -4.25
N VAL A 101 6.40 3.77 -4.45
CA VAL A 101 6.30 2.36 -4.09
C VAL A 101 7.32 2.08 -2.99
N ILE A 102 6.85 1.52 -1.89
CA ILE A 102 7.65 1.03 -0.79
C ILE A 102 7.35 -0.46 -0.68
N HIS A 103 8.36 -1.29 -0.91
CA HIS A 103 8.30 -2.73 -0.71
C HIS A 103 9.42 -3.13 0.21
N GLN A 104 9.06 -3.76 1.31
CA GLN A 104 9.99 -4.05 2.38
C GLN A 104 9.80 -5.46 2.90
N THR A 105 10.90 -6.19 3.02
CA THR A 105 10.93 -7.60 3.46
C THR A 105 11.54 -7.80 4.84
N THR A 106 12.16 -6.77 5.41
CA THR A 106 12.79 -6.77 6.74
C THR A 106 12.33 -5.57 7.54
N ASP A 107 12.46 -5.64 8.87
CA ASP A 107 12.14 -4.51 9.73
C ASP A 107 13.02 -3.30 9.36
N LEU A 108 12.47 -2.08 9.36
CA LEU A 108 13.29 -0.89 9.16
C LEU A 108 14.04 -0.58 10.44
N ASN A 109 15.27 -0.08 10.31
CA ASN A 109 15.93 0.65 11.40
C ASN A 109 15.20 1.95 11.78
N VAL A 110 14.16 2.35 11.04
CA VAL A 110 13.36 3.54 11.32
C VAL A 110 12.12 3.18 12.13
N LYS A 111 11.83 3.99 13.14
CA LYS A 111 10.63 3.84 13.97
C LYS A 111 9.42 4.43 13.27
N THR A 112 9.61 5.56 12.60
CA THR A 112 8.54 6.27 11.91
C THR A 112 8.92 6.54 10.46
N PHE A 113 8.11 6.03 9.54
CA PHE A 113 8.23 6.30 8.11
C PHE A 113 7.20 7.36 7.70
N THR A 114 7.62 8.63 7.67
CA THR A 114 6.70 9.75 7.38
C THR A 114 6.66 10.06 5.88
N ILE A 115 5.47 9.95 5.30
CA ILE A 115 5.17 10.24 3.90
C ILE A 115 4.34 11.53 3.85
N ALA A 116 5.03 12.67 3.78
CA ALA A 116 4.43 14.00 3.70
C ALA A 116 4.76 14.65 2.36
N VAL A 117 4.11 14.19 1.30
CA VAL A 117 4.40 14.60 -0.10
C VAL A 117 3.10 15.13 -0.74
N PRO A 118 2.91 16.46 -0.83
CA PRO A 118 1.65 17.04 -1.31
C PRO A 118 1.30 16.71 -2.77
N SER A 119 2.31 16.45 -3.61
CA SER A 119 2.15 16.09 -5.03
C SER A 119 1.82 14.62 -5.26
N LEU A 120 1.91 13.77 -4.23
CA LEU A 120 1.77 12.33 -4.38
C LEU A 120 0.35 11.94 -4.75
N GLN A 121 0.21 11.19 -5.84
CA GLN A 121 -1.07 10.72 -6.38
C GLN A 121 -1.25 9.21 -6.20
N ARG A 122 -0.17 8.44 -6.19
CA ARG A 122 -0.18 6.99 -6.03
C ARG A 122 0.80 6.54 -4.96
N LEU A 123 0.30 5.83 -3.97
CA LEU A 123 1.10 5.21 -2.92
C LEU A 123 0.84 3.71 -2.91
N THR A 124 1.91 2.92 -2.92
CA THR A 124 1.88 1.48 -2.67
C THR A 124 2.84 1.17 -1.54
N VAL A 125 2.33 0.56 -0.47
CA VAL A 125 3.13 0.10 0.66
C VAL A 125 2.91 -1.40 0.80
N ILE A 126 3.97 -2.16 0.60
CA ILE A 126 4.02 -3.61 0.73
C ILE A 126 5.03 -3.90 1.83
N VAL A 127 4.59 -4.51 2.92
CA VAL A 127 5.48 -4.83 4.04
C VAL A 127 5.39 -6.28 4.44
N GLU A 128 6.55 -6.87 4.64
CA GLU A 128 6.74 -8.19 5.18
C GLU A 128 7.58 -8.02 6.48
N TYR A 129 6.99 -8.22 7.68
CA TYR A 129 7.58 -7.95 9.03
C TYR A 129 7.94 -9.18 9.88
N TYR A 130 9.12 -9.19 10.54
CA TYR A 130 9.58 -10.33 11.35
C TYR A 130 9.29 -10.07 12.84
N GLU A 131 9.67 -8.91 13.40
CA GLU A 131 9.54 -8.68 14.86
C GLU A 131 9.14 -7.24 15.28
N GLU A 132 9.73 -6.18 14.73
CA GLU A 132 9.44 -4.77 15.10
C GLU A 132 8.71 -3.99 13.98
N PHE A 133 7.75 -3.13 14.36
CA PHE A 133 6.91 -2.41 13.40
C PHE A 133 7.27 -0.94 13.33
N SER A 134 7.62 -0.49 12.14
CA SER A 134 7.67 0.94 11.81
C SER A 134 6.27 1.47 11.60
N VAL A 135 6.00 2.66 12.15
CA VAL A 135 4.74 3.37 11.93
C VAL A 135 4.86 4.20 10.65
N PHE A 136 4.01 3.93 9.66
CA PHE A 136 3.82 4.75 8.48
C PHE A 136 2.88 5.91 8.79
N VAL A 137 3.38 7.14 8.70
CA VAL A 137 2.57 8.36 8.83
C VAL A 137 2.28 8.88 7.43
N VAL A 138 1.04 8.82 6.98
CA VAL A 138 0.67 9.21 5.60
C VAL A 138 -0.10 10.53 5.60
N ASN A 139 0.53 11.59 5.08
CA ASN A 139 -0.06 12.92 4.91
C ASN A 139 0.12 13.41 3.47
N THR A 140 -0.77 12.95 2.59
CA THR A 140 -0.68 13.19 1.14
C THR A 140 -2.06 13.59 0.60
N PRO A 141 -2.43 14.88 0.63
CA PRO A 141 -3.79 15.34 0.32
C PRO A 141 -4.22 15.11 -1.14
N SER A 142 -3.27 14.94 -2.07
CA SER A 142 -3.55 14.71 -3.50
C SER A 142 -3.66 13.23 -3.87
N LEU A 143 -3.65 12.33 -2.88
CA LEU A 143 -3.61 10.89 -3.10
C LEU A 143 -4.90 10.39 -3.77
N LYS A 144 -4.75 9.71 -4.91
CA LYS A 144 -5.85 9.14 -5.72
C LYS A 144 -5.91 7.62 -5.64
N TYR A 145 -4.76 7.00 -5.44
CA TYR A 145 -4.59 5.55 -5.37
C TYR A 145 -3.78 5.18 -4.12
N LEU A 146 -4.31 4.27 -3.32
CA LEU A 146 -3.63 3.69 -2.18
C LEU A 146 -3.71 2.17 -2.25
N LYS A 147 -2.55 1.51 -2.20
CA LYS A 147 -2.45 0.08 -1.96
C LYS A 147 -1.65 -0.17 -0.68
N ILE A 148 -2.24 -0.91 0.25
CA ILE A 148 -1.57 -1.38 1.46
C ILE A 148 -1.64 -2.90 1.50
N GLU A 149 -0.48 -3.50 1.60
CA GLU A 149 -0.27 -4.94 1.61
C GLU A 149 0.65 -5.32 2.75
N VAL A 150 0.20 -6.18 3.66
CA VAL A 150 1.02 -6.64 4.79
C VAL A 150 1.01 -8.16 4.85
N GLN A 151 2.18 -8.78 4.71
CA GLN A 151 2.37 -10.23 4.72
C GLN A 151 3.24 -10.63 5.94
N ARG A 152 2.75 -11.35 6.99
CA ARG A 152 3.57 -12.19 7.95
C ARG A 152 2.91 -12.66 9.26
N LEU A 153 3.39 -13.83 9.71
CA LEU A 153 3.00 -14.74 10.82
C LEU A 153 2.64 -14.14 12.20
N SER A 154 3.09 -12.92 12.54
CA SER A 154 2.70 -12.33 13.84
C SER A 154 1.29 -11.72 13.77
N LEU A 155 0.33 -12.43 14.37
CA LEU A 155 -1.10 -12.06 14.47
C LEU A 155 -1.40 -11.05 15.61
N LYS A 156 -0.38 -10.39 16.17
CA LYS A 156 -0.58 -9.51 17.34
C LYS A 156 -0.77 -8.03 17.00
N VAL A 157 -0.41 -7.61 15.79
CA VAL A 157 -0.42 -6.19 15.39
C VAL A 157 -1.43 -5.92 14.30
N SER A 158 -2.22 -4.89 14.52
CA SER A 158 -3.27 -4.41 13.62
C SER A 158 -2.75 -3.36 12.64
N LEU A 159 -3.43 -3.21 11.50
CA LEU A 159 -3.03 -2.23 10.48
C LEU A 159 -3.09 -0.77 10.97
N VAL A 160 -3.93 -0.46 11.96
CA VAL A 160 -4.04 0.90 12.53
C VAL A 160 -2.83 1.24 13.41
N GLU A 161 -2.16 0.24 13.96
CA GLU A 161 -0.90 0.45 14.69
C GLU A 161 0.27 0.69 13.72
N ILE A 162 0.16 0.21 12.47
CA ILE A 162 1.17 0.38 11.42
C ILE A 162 0.94 1.69 10.65
N PHE A 163 -0.31 2.11 10.45
CA PHE A 163 -0.65 3.31 9.67
C PHE A 163 -1.28 4.37 10.57
N SER A 164 -0.52 5.44 10.84
CA SER A 164 -1.03 6.64 11.49
C SER A 164 -1.53 7.62 10.43
N LEU A 165 -2.84 7.88 10.44
CA LEU A 165 -3.51 8.80 9.53
C LEU A 165 -3.96 10.05 10.30
N PRO A 166 -4.00 11.24 9.67
CA PRO A 166 -4.50 12.45 10.30
C PRO A 166 -5.91 12.24 10.87
N PRO A 167 -6.22 12.73 12.08
CA PRO A 167 -7.51 12.52 12.75
C PRO A 167 -8.68 13.30 12.11
N ILE A 168 -8.48 13.88 10.93
CA ILE A 168 -9.42 14.79 10.28
C ILE A 168 -10.31 13.99 9.33
N SER A 169 -11.63 14.17 9.44
CA SER A 169 -12.59 13.65 8.46
C SER A 169 -12.23 14.15 7.06
N ASN A 170 -12.33 13.28 6.05
CA ASN A 170 -12.07 13.62 4.63
C ASN A 170 -10.61 13.96 4.29
N THR A 171 -9.64 13.46 5.05
CA THR A 171 -8.20 13.61 4.75
C THR A 171 -7.84 13.12 3.33
N PHE A 172 -8.52 12.08 2.85
CA PHE A 172 -8.29 11.46 1.54
C PHE A 172 -9.39 11.81 0.54
N TYR A 173 -9.75 13.10 0.44
CA TYR A 173 -10.83 13.57 -0.43
C TYR A 173 -10.64 13.21 -1.91
N HIS A 174 -9.39 13.12 -2.40
CA HIS A 174 -9.10 12.76 -3.80
C HIS A 174 -8.96 11.25 -4.03
N LEU A 175 -9.04 10.43 -2.97
CA LEU A 175 -8.83 8.99 -3.09
C LEU A 175 -10.02 8.35 -3.79
N THR A 176 -9.74 7.73 -4.94
CA THR A 176 -10.74 7.07 -5.79
C THR A 176 -10.53 5.57 -5.87
N TYR A 177 -9.31 5.10 -5.57
CA TYR A 177 -8.96 3.69 -5.57
C TYR A 177 -8.24 3.30 -4.26
N LEU A 178 -8.77 2.27 -3.60
CA LEU A 178 -8.22 1.69 -2.38
C LEU A 178 -8.07 0.18 -2.53
N GLU A 179 -6.89 -0.33 -2.22
CA GLU A 179 -6.59 -1.75 -2.18
C GLU A 179 -5.97 -2.14 -0.82
N LEU A 180 -6.62 -3.03 -0.08
CA LEU A 180 -6.23 -3.41 1.28
C LEU A 180 -6.14 -4.94 1.47
N SER A 181 -5.04 -5.41 2.07
CA SER A 181 -4.90 -6.82 2.47
C SER A 181 -5.68 -7.16 3.74
N THR A 182 -6.37 -8.30 3.79
CA THR A 182 -7.18 -8.77 4.93
C THR A 182 -6.44 -9.62 5.95
N TYR A 183 -5.14 -9.83 5.74
CA TYR A 183 -4.39 -10.85 6.45
C TYR A 183 -4.18 -10.54 7.96
N LYS A 184 -4.13 -9.26 8.35
CA LYS A 184 -3.87 -8.85 9.74
C LYS A 184 -5.13 -8.87 10.62
N PRO A 185 -5.01 -9.17 11.93
CA PRO A 185 -6.14 -8.99 12.86
C PRO A 185 -6.64 -7.55 12.80
N LYS A 186 -7.95 -7.35 13.02
CA LYS A 186 -8.55 -6.01 13.03
C LYS A 186 -8.28 -5.18 11.76
N TRP A 187 -7.97 -5.83 10.62
CA TRP A 187 -7.75 -5.12 9.35
C TRP A 187 -8.94 -4.24 8.97
N TRP A 188 -10.14 -4.64 9.39
CA TRP A 188 -11.38 -3.86 9.23
C TRP A 188 -11.34 -2.52 9.95
N ASN A 189 -10.55 -2.33 11.01
CA ASN A 189 -10.41 -1.02 11.65
C ASN A 189 -9.74 -0.02 10.71
N LEU A 190 -8.71 -0.45 9.97
CA LEU A 190 -8.11 0.39 8.93
C LEU A 190 -9.10 0.59 7.78
N LEU A 191 -9.81 -0.46 7.34
CA LEU A 191 -10.83 -0.30 6.30
C LEU A 191 -11.89 0.75 6.69
N THR A 192 -12.47 0.65 7.89
CA THR A 192 -13.48 1.60 8.38
C THR A 192 -12.92 3.02 8.39
N LEU A 193 -11.71 3.20 8.93
CA LEU A 193 -11.04 4.50 8.93
C LEU A 193 -10.82 5.04 7.51
N MET A 194 -10.40 4.19 6.57
CA MET A 194 -10.20 4.59 5.17
C MET A 194 -11.52 4.94 4.47
N LEU A 195 -12.59 4.20 4.72
CA LEU A 195 -13.91 4.50 4.17
C LEU A 195 -14.45 5.83 4.70
N ASP A 196 -14.27 6.11 5.99
CA ASP A 196 -14.69 7.36 6.65
C ASP A 196 -13.87 8.58 6.20
N THR A 197 -12.60 8.37 5.84
CA THR A 197 -11.69 9.45 5.44
C THR A 197 -11.64 9.69 3.92
N SER A 198 -12.30 8.84 3.12
CA SER A 198 -12.23 8.85 1.65
C SER A 198 -13.61 8.98 1.00
N PRO A 199 -14.30 10.14 1.09
CA PRO A 199 -15.69 10.29 0.67
C PRO A 199 -15.93 10.05 -0.84
N ASN A 200 -14.91 10.22 -1.68
CA ASN A 200 -15.00 10.05 -3.13
C ASN A 200 -14.49 8.68 -3.62
N LEU A 201 -14.35 7.69 -2.73
CA LEU A 201 -13.84 6.37 -3.11
C LEU A 201 -14.79 5.68 -4.11
N GLN A 202 -14.25 5.28 -5.26
CA GLN A 202 -15.00 4.65 -6.35
C GLN A 202 -14.70 3.15 -6.49
N VAL A 203 -13.47 2.76 -6.19
CA VAL A 203 -13.00 1.37 -6.30
C VAL A 203 -12.45 0.93 -4.96
N LEU A 204 -13.07 -0.12 -4.40
CA LEU A 204 -12.57 -0.81 -3.23
C LEU A 204 -12.16 -2.23 -3.63
N LYS A 205 -10.88 -2.54 -3.43
CA LYS A 205 -10.34 -3.88 -3.59
C LYS A 205 -9.82 -4.40 -2.26
N ILE A 206 -10.24 -5.60 -1.92
CA ILE A 206 -9.84 -6.31 -0.72
C ILE A 206 -9.29 -7.67 -1.15
N PHE A 207 -8.22 -8.11 -0.52
CA PHE A 207 -7.52 -9.32 -0.94
C PHE A 207 -6.87 -10.06 0.22
N ASP A 208 -6.87 -11.38 0.12
CA ASP A 208 -6.18 -12.29 1.04
C ASP A 208 -5.09 -13.09 0.29
N PHE A 209 -4.00 -13.44 0.95
CA PHE A 209 -2.88 -14.16 0.34
C PHE A 209 -2.62 -15.56 0.90
N MET A 210 -3.32 -16.00 1.95
CA MET A 210 -2.98 -17.26 2.61
C MET A 210 -4.17 -18.22 2.76
N THR A 211 -3.90 -19.48 2.41
CA THR A 211 -4.81 -20.64 2.41
C THR A 211 -4.60 -21.60 3.59
N SER A 212 -3.95 -21.19 4.68
CA SER A 212 -3.56 -22.12 5.76
C SER A 212 -4.06 -21.70 7.14
N GLN A 213 -5.06 -22.43 7.65
CA GLN A 213 -5.22 -23.07 8.98
C GLN A 213 -4.71 -22.38 10.27
N GLU A 214 -4.23 -21.15 10.25
CA GLU A 214 -3.88 -20.43 11.48
C GLU A 214 -5.13 -19.83 12.10
N GLN A 215 -5.36 -20.13 13.37
CA GLN A 215 -6.49 -19.62 14.14
C GLN A 215 -6.37 -18.10 14.25
N ARG A 216 -7.02 -17.38 13.33
CA ARG A 216 -7.19 -15.93 13.44
C ARG A 216 -7.86 -15.63 14.77
N PRO A 217 -7.38 -14.64 15.55
CA PRO A 217 -8.07 -14.21 16.76
C PRO A 217 -9.53 -13.90 16.43
N TRP A 218 -10.44 -14.56 17.14
CA TRP A 218 -11.89 -14.51 16.93
C TRP A 218 -12.45 -13.22 17.50
N GLU A 219 -12.11 -12.08 16.89
CA GLU A 219 -12.69 -10.81 17.26
C GLU A 219 -13.87 -10.48 16.36
N LYS A 220 -15.04 -10.29 16.95
CA LYS A 220 -16.27 -9.97 16.21
C LYS A 220 -16.15 -8.59 15.55
N TRP A 221 -16.44 -8.53 14.25
CA TRP A 221 -16.60 -7.26 13.55
C TRP A 221 -17.87 -6.57 14.04
N ASN A 222 -17.73 -5.29 14.40
CA ASN A 222 -18.86 -4.45 14.80
C ASN A 222 -19.20 -3.54 13.62
N GLU A 223 -20.44 -3.66 13.15
CA GLU A 223 -20.94 -2.82 12.07
C GLU A 223 -20.83 -1.33 12.45
N PRO A 224 -20.29 -0.48 11.56
CA PRO A 224 -20.23 0.96 11.78
C PRO A 224 -21.64 1.56 11.95
N LYS A 225 -21.80 2.46 12.94
CA LYS A 225 -23.09 3.12 13.21
C LYS A 225 -23.59 3.97 12.04
N ASN A 226 -22.65 4.57 11.31
CA ASN A 226 -22.93 5.41 10.16
C ASN A 226 -22.38 4.74 8.91
N VAL A 227 -23.10 4.90 7.81
CA VAL A 227 -22.63 4.44 6.50
C VAL A 227 -21.72 5.51 5.92
N PRO A 228 -20.47 5.18 5.56
CA PRO A 228 -19.55 6.12 4.93
C PRO A 228 -20.15 6.73 3.65
N GLU A 229 -19.88 8.01 3.43
CA GLU A 229 -20.39 8.76 2.27
C GLU A 229 -20.00 8.10 0.94
N CYS A 230 -18.78 7.54 0.87
CA CYS A 230 -18.30 6.86 -0.33
C CYS A 230 -19.16 5.66 -0.72
N LEU A 231 -19.64 4.86 0.24
CA LEU A 231 -20.53 3.74 -0.06
C LEU A 231 -21.85 4.26 -0.64
N LEU A 232 -22.42 5.31 -0.04
CA LEU A 232 -23.71 5.86 -0.45
C LEU A 232 -23.66 6.53 -1.83
N LEU A 233 -22.58 7.26 -2.14
CA LEU A 233 -22.57 8.22 -3.25
C LEU A 233 -21.61 7.87 -4.39
N HIS A 234 -20.53 7.12 -4.16
CA HIS A 234 -19.42 7.06 -5.10
C HIS A 234 -18.90 5.65 -5.41
N LEU A 235 -19.07 4.67 -4.52
CA LEU A 235 -18.50 3.34 -4.71
C LEU A 235 -19.17 2.63 -5.89
N GLU A 236 -18.41 2.42 -6.97
CA GLU A 236 -18.89 1.80 -8.21
C GLU A 236 -18.41 0.37 -8.37
N THR A 237 -17.20 0.07 -7.89
CA THR A 237 -16.56 -1.24 -8.04
C THR A 237 -16.10 -1.77 -6.70
N PHE A 238 -16.56 -2.97 -6.38
CA PHE A 238 -16.07 -3.75 -5.26
C PHE A 238 -15.42 -5.04 -5.77
N VAL A 239 -14.20 -5.33 -5.31
CA VAL A 239 -13.50 -6.57 -5.63
C VAL A 239 -13.01 -7.19 -4.34
N TRP A 240 -13.40 -8.43 -4.08
CA TRP A 240 -12.85 -9.24 -3.00
C TRP A 240 -12.15 -10.46 -3.62
N THR A 241 -10.83 -10.46 -3.63
CA THR A 241 -10.06 -11.63 -4.10
C THR A 241 -9.75 -12.56 -2.94
N CYS A 242 -9.72 -13.87 -3.22
CA CYS A 242 -9.49 -14.88 -2.20
C CYS A 242 -10.56 -14.88 -1.10
N TYR A 243 -11.82 -14.63 -1.47
CA TYR A 243 -12.94 -14.62 -0.54
C TYR A 243 -13.27 -16.04 -0.08
N GLU A 244 -13.01 -16.34 1.19
CA GLU A 244 -13.31 -17.65 1.74
C GLU A 244 -14.74 -17.79 2.26
N GLY A 245 -15.39 -16.69 2.67
CA GLY A 245 -16.74 -16.70 3.26
C GLY A 245 -16.91 -17.69 4.41
N LYS A 246 -15.83 -17.95 5.16
CA LYS A 246 -15.84 -18.86 6.33
C LYS A 246 -16.02 -18.10 7.63
N LEU A 247 -15.51 -16.87 7.68
CA LEU A 247 -15.54 -16.05 8.87
C LEU A 247 -16.80 -15.18 8.83
N GLU A 248 -17.58 -15.21 9.90
CA GLU A 248 -18.78 -14.36 10.06
C GLU A 248 -18.48 -12.89 9.73
N ASN A 249 -17.32 -12.39 10.14
CA ASN A 249 -16.90 -11.01 9.85
C ASN A 249 -16.74 -10.74 8.34
N GLU A 250 -16.24 -11.70 7.58
CA GLU A 250 -16.06 -11.56 6.13
C GLU A 250 -17.43 -11.53 5.43
N ILE A 251 -18.33 -12.41 5.87
CA ILE A 251 -19.71 -12.49 5.38
C ILE A 251 -20.45 -11.18 5.70
N GLU A 252 -20.42 -10.73 6.94
CA GLU A 252 -21.13 -9.53 7.37
C GLU A 252 -20.56 -8.26 6.73
N LEU A 253 -19.25 -8.15 6.53
CA LEU A 253 -18.67 -7.04 5.78
C LEU A 253 -19.10 -7.05 4.30
N ALA A 254 -19.10 -8.21 3.65
CA ALA A 254 -19.56 -8.34 2.27
C ALA A 254 -21.03 -7.92 2.15
N LYS A 255 -21.89 -8.42 3.04
CA LYS A 255 -23.30 -8.04 3.15
C LYS A 255 -23.45 -6.55 3.38
N TYR A 256 -22.68 -5.98 4.30
CA TYR A 256 -22.71 -4.56 4.63
C TYR A 256 -22.43 -3.68 3.40
N ILE A 257 -21.37 -3.97 2.65
CA ILE A 257 -21.05 -3.23 1.42
C ILE A 257 -22.18 -3.36 0.41
N LEU A 258 -22.71 -4.57 0.18
CA LEU A 258 -23.79 -4.80 -0.78
C LEU A 258 -25.11 -4.12 -0.38
N ARG A 259 -25.45 -4.09 0.91
CA ARG A 259 -26.66 -3.46 1.46
C ARG A 259 -26.61 -1.94 1.47
N ASN A 260 -25.40 -1.36 1.50
CA ASN A 260 -25.23 0.08 1.67
C ASN A 260 -24.74 0.80 0.41
N ALA A 261 -24.04 0.11 -0.50
CA ALA A 261 -23.45 0.75 -1.67
C ALA A 261 -24.49 1.02 -2.79
N ARG A 262 -25.03 2.24 -2.83
CA ARG A 262 -26.15 2.60 -3.74
C ARG A 262 -25.73 2.81 -5.19
N ARG A 263 -24.46 3.15 -5.44
CA ARG A 263 -23.91 3.37 -6.79
C ARG A 263 -23.10 2.19 -7.32
N LEU A 264 -23.09 1.07 -6.59
CA LEU A 264 -22.30 -0.10 -6.95
C LEU A 264 -22.76 -0.66 -8.28
N LYS A 265 -21.87 -0.71 -9.28
CA LYS A 265 -22.11 -1.24 -10.61
C LYS A 265 -21.65 -2.69 -10.71
N LYS A 266 -20.53 -3.02 -10.08
CA LYS A 266 -19.93 -4.35 -10.13
C LYS A 266 -19.37 -4.75 -8.77
N ALA A 267 -19.73 -5.95 -8.32
CA ALA A 267 -19.15 -6.61 -7.17
C ALA A 267 -18.56 -7.95 -7.63
N THR A 268 -17.24 -8.10 -7.51
CA THR A 268 -16.52 -9.29 -7.94
C THR A 268 -15.95 -10.03 -6.74
N PHE A 269 -16.27 -11.31 -6.62
CA PHE A 269 -15.70 -12.20 -5.60
C PHE A 269 -14.87 -13.27 -6.31
N SER A 270 -13.56 -13.29 -6.08
CA SER A 270 -12.73 -14.42 -6.51
C SER A 270 -12.68 -15.44 -5.38
N ILE A 271 -13.21 -16.63 -5.64
CA ILE A 271 -13.37 -17.68 -4.64
C ILE A 271 -12.24 -18.69 -4.85
N ILE A 272 -11.36 -18.83 -3.85
CA ILE A 272 -10.39 -19.94 -3.84
C ILE A 272 -11.19 -21.24 -3.78
N GLU A 273 -10.75 -22.30 -4.47
CA GLU A 273 -11.39 -23.62 -4.57
C GLU A 273 -11.73 -24.24 -3.20
N ILE A 274 -12.80 -23.75 -2.60
CA ILE A 274 -13.54 -24.41 -1.55
C ILE A 274 -14.41 -25.43 -2.27
N ASN A 275 -14.46 -26.65 -1.72
CA ASN A 275 -15.41 -27.70 -2.09
C ASN A 275 -16.66 -27.12 -2.80
N PRO A 276 -17.01 -27.58 -4.02
CA PRO A 276 -18.11 -27.05 -4.82
C PRO A 276 -19.39 -26.76 -4.04
N ASP A 277 -19.74 -27.59 -3.06
CA ASP A 277 -20.95 -27.41 -2.24
C ASP A 277 -20.91 -26.12 -1.41
N LYS A 278 -19.78 -25.83 -0.77
CA LYS A 278 -19.58 -24.59 0.00
C LYS A 278 -19.54 -23.37 -0.89
N ARG A 279 -18.96 -23.49 -2.11
CA ARG A 279 -19.00 -22.41 -3.10
C ARG A 279 -20.44 -22.07 -3.47
N VAL A 280 -21.30 -23.07 -3.67
CA VAL A 280 -22.72 -22.85 -3.98
C VAL A 280 -23.45 -22.17 -2.83
N GLU A 281 -23.21 -22.60 -1.59
CA GLU A 281 -23.80 -22.01 -0.39
C GLU A 281 -23.43 -20.53 -0.24
N MET A 282 -22.13 -20.19 -0.29
CA MET A 282 -21.63 -18.82 -0.18
C MET A 282 -22.18 -17.90 -1.29
N VAL A 283 -22.21 -18.40 -2.53
CA VAL A 283 -22.77 -17.66 -3.66
C VAL A 283 -24.27 -17.45 -3.46
N GLY A 284 -24.99 -18.45 -2.97
CA GLY A 284 -26.41 -18.35 -2.64
C GLY A 284 -26.67 -17.29 -1.57
N GLU A 285 -25.86 -17.29 -0.51
CA GLU A 285 -25.95 -16.31 0.56
C GLU A 285 -25.74 -14.87 0.05
N LEU A 286 -24.65 -14.60 -0.69
CA LEU A 286 -24.37 -13.27 -1.25
C LEU A 286 -25.42 -12.82 -2.29
N LYS A 287 -25.99 -13.76 -3.05
CA LYS A 287 -27.08 -13.45 -3.99
C LYS A 287 -28.40 -13.13 -3.29
N SER A 288 -28.65 -13.72 -2.12
CA SER A 288 -29.86 -13.49 -1.34
C SER A 288 -29.90 -12.10 -0.67
N VAL A 289 -28.76 -11.42 -0.58
CA VAL A 289 -28.66 -10.09 0.03
C VAL A 289 -29.50 -9.08 -0.75
N VAL A 290 -30.40 -8.39 -0.05
CA VAL A 290 -31.09 -7.21 -0.57
C VAL A 290 -30.05 -6.10 -0.78
N ARG A 291 -29.73 -5.83 -2.05
CA ARG A 291 -28.70 -4.85 -2.42
C ARG A 291 -29.27 -3.44 -2.44
N ALA A 292 -28.46 -2.45 -2.05
CA ALA A 292 -28.81 -1.04 -2.23
C ALA A 292 -28.84 -0.62 -3.70
N SER A 293 -27.96 -1.21 -4.52
CA SER A 293 -27.91 -0.97 -5.96
C SER A 293 -28.59 -2.10 -6.72
N ASN A 294 -29.70 -1.77 -7.38
CA ASN A 294 -30.45 -2.70 -8.23
C ASN A 294 -29.69 -3.03 -9.54
N SER A 295 -28.80 -2.15 -9.99
CA SER A 295 -27.99 -2.35 -11.20
C SER A 295 -26.67 -3.09 -10.95
N CYS A 296 -26.34 -3.38 -9.69
CA CYS A 296 -25.10 -4.06 -9.34
C CYS A 296 -25.06 -5.48 -9.91
N GLN A 297 -24.04 -5.75 -10.72
CA GLN A 297 -23.71 -7.09 -11.21
C GLN A 297 -22.81 -7.82 -10.20
N LEU A 298 -23.30 -8.94 -9.68
CA LEU A 298 -22.49 -9.87 -8.89
C LEU A 298 -21.77 -10.85 -9.80
N VAL A 299 -20.44 -10.80 -9.77
CA VAL A 299 -19.55 -11.67 -10.55
C VAL A 299 -18.76 -12.55 -9.58
N PHE A 300 -18.74 -13.85 -9.86
CA PHE A 300 -17.98 -14.83 -9.08
C PHE A 300 -16.97 -15.47 -10.02
N ILE A 301 -15.69 -15.40 -9.65
CA ILE A 301 -14.56 -15.93 -10.45
C ILE A 301 -13.93 -17.06 -9.65
#